data_AF-A0A1V9G1Z3-F1
#
_entry.id   AF-A0A1V9G1Z3-F1
#
_cell.length_a   1.000
_cell.length_b   1.000
_cell.length_c   1.000
_cell.angle_alpha   90.00
_cell.angle_beta   90.00
_cell.angle_gamma   90.00
#
_symmetry.space_group_name_H-M   'P 1'
#
loop_
_entity.id
_entity.type
_entity.pdbx_description
1 polymer ?
#
loop_
_entity_poly.entity_id
_entity_poly.type
_entity_poly.pdbx_seq_one_letter_code
_entity_poly.pdbx_strand_id
1 'polypeptide(L)'
;MIAICLLVCTSISFSQQKQAIIEQRRPLMEQKADSAIANRTVKRMKELFSLTASQELELYNTGVTINNNRRQVFKSYWKSEAFRDQMAKVDSAADASYKAIVGVENYKLYKEVLSADVIRRQAIMQQRAGTQQKDTTTIKTTNP
;
A
#
# COMPACT_ATOMS: atom_id res chain seq x y z
N MET A 1 53.16 7.11 -21.07
CA MET A 1 52.09 7.23 -20.05
C MET A 1 50.74 6.89 -20.69
N ILE A 2 50.38 5.61 -20.79
CA ILE A 2 49.11 5.13 -21.37
C ILE A 2 48.63 3.96 -20.51
N ALA A 3 48.15 4.22 -19.30
CA ALA A 3 47.67 3.14 -18.42
C ALA A 3 46.58 3.54 -17.42
N ILE A 4 46.03 4.76 -17.51
CA ILE A 4 45.03 5.24 -16.54
C ILE A 4 43.63 5.39 -17.15
N CYS A 5 43.50 5.47 -18.49
CA CYS A 5 42.18 5.70 -19.12
C CYS A 5 41.26 4.46 -19.21
N LEU A 6 41.72 3.24 -18.89
CA LEU A 6 40.91 2.02 -19.05
C LEU A 6 40.14 1.59 -17.80
N LEU A 7 40.48 2.10 -16.61
CA LEU A 7 39.84 1.70 -15.34
C LEU A 7 38.57 2.50 -15.00
N VAL A 8 38.29 3.60 -15.71
CA VAL A 8 37.10 4.44 -15.47
C VAL A 8 35.89 3.98 -16.29
N CYS A 9 36.09 3.24 -17.39
CA CYS A 9 34.99 2.84 -18.28
C CYS A 9 34.18 1.62 -17.76
N THR A 10 34.74 0.79 -16.89
CA THR A 10 34.05 -0.41 -16.37
C THR A 10 33.12 -0.13 -15.20
N SER A 11 33.38 0.90 -14.39
CA SER A 11 32.56 1.26 -13.23
C SER A 11 31.26 1.99 -13.58
N ILE A 12 31.25 2.76 -14.69
CA ILE A 12 30.03 3.39 -15.22
C ILE A 12 29.09 2.34 -15.81
N SER A 13 29.65 1.36 -16.54
CA SER A 13 28.90 0.28 -17.19
C SER A 13 28.17 -0.62 -16.18
N PHE A 14 28.80 -0.92 -15.04
CA PHE A 14 28.18 -1.73 -13.98
C PHE A 14 27.02 -1.02 -13.26
N SER A 15 27.11 0.31 -13.12
CA SER A 15 26.04 1.11 -12.51
C SER A 15 24.82 1.25 -13.42
N GLN A 16 25.06 1.43 -14.73
CA GLN A 16 23.98 1.47 -15.74
C GLN A 16 23.31 0.10 -15.92
N GLN A 17 24.07 -1.00 -15.89
CA GLN A 17 23.49 -2.35 -15.98
C GLN A 17 22.63 -2.69 -14.75
N LYS A 18 23.04 -2.26 -13.54
CA LYS A 18 22.22 -2.38 -12.33
C LYS A 18 20.94 -1.56 -12.42
N GLN A 19 21.01 -0.33 -12.90
CA GLN A 19 19.82 0.51 -13.09
C GLN A 19 18.86 -0.09 -14.12
N ALA A 20 19.36 -0.61 -15.24
CA ALA A 20 18.54 -1.26 -16.26
C ALA A 20 17.85 -2.54 -15.74
N ILE A 21 18.52 -3.37 -14.93
CA ILE A 21 17.92 -4.55 -14.30
C ILE A 21 16.85 -4.14 -13.27
N ILE A 22 17.10 -3.09 -12.49
CA ILE A 22 16.13 -2.54 -11.53
C ILE A 22 14.91 -2.00 -12.26
N GLU A 23 15.10 -1.30 -13.38
CA GLU A 23 14.02 -0.75 -14.21
C GLU A 23 13.16 -1.84 -14.85
N GLN A 24 13.77 -2.95 -15.30
CA GLN A 24 13.02 -4.10 -15.82
C GLN A 24 12.27 -4.88 -14.73
N ARG A 25 12.82 -4.97 -13.51
CA ARG A 25 12.17 -5.70 -12.39
C ARG A 25 11.09 -4.88 -11.68
N ARG A 26 11.16 -3.55 -11.74
CA ARG A 26 10.18 -2.64 -11.12
C ARG A 26 8.73 -2.93 -11.55
N PRO A 27 8.36 -3.06 -12.84
CA PRO A 27 6.98 -3.35 -13.23
C PRO A 27 6.48 -4.69 -12.69
N LEU A 28 7.32 -5.73 -12.69
CA LEU A 28 6.98 -7.05 -12.13
C LEU A 28 6.76 -7.00 -10.61
N MET A 29 7.60 -6.25 -9.89
CA MET A 29 7.43 -6.06 -8.44
C MET A 29 6.19 -5.25 -8.09
N GLU A 30 5.89 -4.19 -8.87
CA GLU A 30 4.69 -3.37 -8.71
C GLU A 30 3.41 -4.20 -8.95
N GLN A 31 3.37 -4.99 -10.01
CA GLN A 31 2.25 -5.89 -10.30
C GLN A 31 2.06 -6.94 -9.19
N LYS A 32 3.15 -7.50 -8.66
CA LYS A 32 3.09 -8.45 -7.53
C LYS A 32 2.53 -7.79 -6.26
N ALA A 33 2.90 -6.54 -5.99
CA ALA A 33 2.37 -5.79 -4.87
C ALA A 33 0.85 -5.54 -5.01
N ASP A 34 0.39 -5.17 -6.21
CA ASP A 34 -1.03 -4.98 -6.50
C ASP A 34 -1.83 -6.26 -6.29
N SER A 35 -1.35 -7.38 -6.84
CA SER A 35 -1.97 -8.70 -6.65
C SER A 35 -2.07 -9.08 -5.17
N ALA A 36 -1.04 -8.77 -4.36
CA ALA A 36 -1.07 -9.05 -2.93
C ALA A 36 -2.10 -8.19 -2.17
N ILE A 37 -2.31 -6.93 -2.60
CA ILE A 37 -3.34 -6.06 -2.01
C ILE A 37 -4.73 -6.53 -2.45
N ALA A 38 -4.91 -6.89 -3.72
CA ALA A 38 -6.16 -7.43 -4.24
C ALA A 38 -6.56 -8.72 -3.51
N ASN A 39 -5.63 -9.66 -3.35
CA ASN A 39 -5.87 -10.91 -2.61
C ASN A 39 -6.27 -10.68 -1.14
N ARG A 40 -5.69 -9.66 -0.48
CA ARG A 40 -6.11 -9.30 0.89
C ARG A 40 -7.55 -8.77 0.94
N THR A 41 -7.96 -8.02 -0.08
CA THR A 41 -9.33 -7.50 -0.20
C THR A 41 -10.30 -8.66 -0.41
N VAL A 42 -10.04 -9.54 -1.38
CA VAL A 42 -10.84 -10.74 -1.64
C VAL A 42 -10.95 -11.59 -0.37
N LYS A 43 -9.81 -11.91 0.26
CA LYS A 43 -9.78 -12.72 1.49
C LYS A 43 -10.66 -12.12 2.59
N ARG A 44 -10.54 -10.82 2.84
CA ARG A 44 -11.34 -10.14 3.87
C ARG A 44 -12.83 -10.14 3.54
N MET A 45 -13.21 -9.98 2.27
CA MET A 45 -14.62 -10.07 1.88
C MET A 45 -15.17 -11.51 2.03
N LYS A 46 -14.37 -12.53 1.68
CA LYS A 46 -14.71 -13.95 1.91
C LYS A 46 -14.90 -14.31 3.38
N GLU A 47 -14.18 -13.65 4.28
CA GLU A 47 -14.33 -13.85 5.74
C GLU A 47 -15.65 -13.30 6.28
N LEU A 48 -16.29 -12.37 5.57
CA LEU A 48 -17.52 -11.70 6.01
C LEU A 48 -18.78 -12.28 5.37
N PHE A 49 -18.69 -12.75 4.13
CA PHE A 49 -19.83 -13.29 3.40
C PHE A 49 -19.38 -14.28 2.31
N SER A 50 -20.29 -15.18 1.94
CA SER A 50 -20.04 -16.16 0.88
C SER A 50 -19.98 -15.47 -0.48
N LEU A 51 -18.84 -15.58 -1.14
CA LEU A 51 -18.63 -15.11 -2.50
C LEU A 51 -18.72 -16.28 -3.49
N THR A 52 -19.34 -16.02 -4.64
CA THR A 52 -19.25 -16.94 -5.78
C THR A 52 -17.86 -16.85 -6.40
N ALA A 53 -17.41 -17.92 -7.10
CA ALA A 53 -16.14 -17.90 -7.81
C ALA A 53 -16.03 -16.74 -8.82
N SER A 54 -17.15 -16.36 -9.46
CA SER A 54 -17.19 -15.20 -10.36
C SER A 54 -16.93 -13.89 -9.63
N GLN A 55 -17.57 -13.67 -8.48
CA GLN A 55 -17.36 -12.47 -7.67
C GLN A 55 -15.93 -12.39 -7.12
N GLU A 56 -15.34 -13.53 -6.72
CA GLU A 56 -13.95 -13.55 -6.26
C GLU A 56 -12.98 -13.13 -7.37
N LEU A 57 -13.15 -13.66 -8.57
CA LEU A 57 -12.34 -13.31 -9.73
C LEU A 57 -12.52 -11.84 -10.11
N GLU A 58 -13.75 -11.35 -10.12
CA GLU A 58 -14.07 -9.96 -10.47
C GLU A 58 -13.51 -8.97 -9.44
N LEU A 59 -13.61 -9.29 -8.14
CA LEU A 59 -12.99 -8.52 -7.07
C LEU A 59 -11.48 -8.49 -7.18
N TYR A 60 -10.85 -9.62 -7.50
CA TYR A 60 -9.40 -9.69 -7.69
C TYR A 60 -8.96 -8.78 -8.85
N ASN A 61 -9.57 -8.93 -10.03
CA ASN A 61 -9.22 -8.14 -11.21
C ASN A 61 -9.47 -6.64 -10.98
N THR A 62 -10.60 -6.29 -10.39
CA THR A 62 -10.94 -4.92 -9.99
C THR A 62 -9.91 -4.37 -9.00
N GLY A 63 -9.55 -5.15 -7.98
CA GLY A 63 -8.55 -4.77 -6.98
C GLY A 63 -7.18 -4.49 -7.59
N VAL A 64 -6.73 -5.30 -8.56
CA VAL A 64 -5.48 -5.05 -9.28
C VAL A 64 -5.54 -3.72 -10.05
N THR A 65 -6.62 -3.48 -10.80
CA THR A 65 -6.81 -2.24 -11.56
C THR A 65 -6.83 -0.99 -10.67
N ILE A 66 -7.59 -1.03 -9.57
CA ILE A 66 -7.67 0.09 -8.62
C ILE A 66 -6.30 0.38 -8.00
N ASN A 67 -5.53 -0.64 -7.60
CA ASN A 67 -4.21 -0.41 -7.01
C ASN A 67 -3.20 0.13 -8.02
N ASN A 68 -3.26 -0.32 -9.28
CA ASN A 68 -2.50 0.30 -10.35
C ASN A 68 -2.88 1.78 -10.52
N ASN A 69 -4.17 2.12 -10.53
CA ASN A 69 -4.64 3.51 -10.64
C ASN A 69 -4.14 4.38 -9.46
N ARG A 70 -4.24 3.87 -8.22
CA ARG A 70 -3.69 4.57 -7.04
C ARG A 70 -2.18 4.82 -7.19
N ARG A 71 -1.43 3.83 -7.69
CA ARG A 71 0.00 3.99 -7.96
C ARG A 71 0.27 5.03 -9.03
N GLN A 72 -0.50 5.06 -10.13
CA GLN A 72 -0.34 6.09 -11.16
C GLN A 72 -0.63 7.48 -10.60
N VAL A 73 -1.71 7.64 -9.83
CA VAL A 73 -2.01 8.91 -9.15
C VAL A 73 -0.87 9.32 -8.22
N PHE A 74 -0.34 8.40 -7.43
CA PHE A 74 0.80 8.67 -6.57
C PHE A 74 2.03 9.13 -7.39
N LYS A 75 2.40 8.39 -8.45
CA LYS A 75 3.53 8.74 -9.32
C LYS A 75 3.40 10.14 -9.92
N SER A 76 2.20 10.50 -10.39
CA SER A 76 1.97 11.76 -11.09
C SER A 76 1.69 12.95 -10.18
N TYR A 77 1.04 12.74 -9.03
CA TYR A 77 0.45 13.85 -8.27
C TYR A 77 0.92 13.99 -6.83
N TRP A 78 1.67 13.05 -6.23
CA TRP A 78 1.92 13.03 -4.76
C TRP A 78 2.46 14.32 -4.11
N LYS A 79 3.09 15.20 -4.90
CA LYS A 79 3.64 16.50 -4.48
C LYS A 79 2.81 17.72 -4.90
N SER A 80 1.66 17.50 -5.53
CA SER A 80 0.78 18.54 -6.04
C SER A 80 -0.49 18.65 -5.22
N GLU A 81 -1.12 19.83 -5.24
CA GLU A 81 -2.42 20.08 -4.60
C GLU A 81 -3.51 19.16 -5.13
N ALA A 82 -3.40 18.71 -6.39
CA ALA A 82 -4.33 17.80 -7.03
C ALA A 82 -4.28 16.36 -6.49
N PHE A 83 -3.26 15.98 -5.70
CA PHE A 83 -3.09 14.61 -5.21
C PHE A 83 -4.33 14.06 -4.52
N ARG A 84 -4.85 14.84 -3.56
CA ARG A 84 -5.97 14.43 -2.72
C ARG A 84 -7.21 14.17 -3.57
N ASP A 85 -7.49 15.08 -4.50
CA ASP A 85 -8.70 15.02 -5.32
C ASP A 85 -8.61 13.88 -6.36
N GLN A 86 -7.42 13.64 -6.93
CA GLN A 86 -7.21 12.50 -7.83
C GLN A 86 -7.28 11.16 -7.08
N MET A 87 -6.75 11.08 -5.86
CA MET A 87 -6.87 9.87 -5.04
C MET A 87 -8.33 9.61 -4.65
N ALA A 88 -9.07 10.65 -4.27
CA ALA A 88 -10.48 10.55 -3.94
C ALA A 88 -11.33 10.02 -5.11
N LYS A 89 -11.01 10.39 -6.35
CA LYS A 89 -11.67 9.83 -7.55
C LYS A 89 -11.43 8.32 -7.68
N VAL A 90 -10.19 7.87 -7.46
CA VAL A 90 -9.86 6.44 -7.52
C VAL A 90 -10.55 5.67 -6.39
N ASP A 91 -10.60 6.23 -5.19
CA ASP A 91 -11.27 5.60 -4.04
C ASP A 91 -12.79 5.53 -4.24
N SER A 92 -13.40 6.58 -4.79
CA SER A 92 -14.83 6.57 -5.14
C SER A 92 -15.14 5.52 -6.21
N ALA A 93 -14.27 5.35 -7.20
CA ALA A 93 -14.42 4.31 -8.21
C ALA A 93 -14.30 2.91 -7.60
N ALA A 94 -13.34 2.71 -6.69
CA ALA A 94 -13.18 1.45 -5.97
C ALA A 94 -14.44 1.09 -5.16
N ASP A 95 -14.98 2.06 -4.41
CA ASP A 95 -16.18 1.87 -3.60
C ASP A 95 -17.40 1.53 -4.47
N ALA A 96 -17.56 2.18 -5.62
CA ALA A 96 -18.62 1.87 -6.58
C ALA A 96 -18.47 0.46 -7.17
N SER A 97 -17.27 0.07 -7.61
CA SER A 97 -17.02 -1.25 -8.19
C SER A 97 -17.24 -2.36 -7.17
N TYR A 98 -16.72 -2.24 -5.95
CA TYR A 98 -16.92 -3.27 -4.94
C TYR A 98 -18.40 -3.41 -4.56
N LYS A 99 -19.11 -2.29 -4.42
CA LYS A 99 -20.56 -2.28 -4.18
C LYS A 99 -21.35 -3.00 -5.28
N ALA A 100 -20.96 -2.83 -6.54
CA ALA A 100 -21.59 -3.51 -7.68
C ALA A 100 -21.38 -5.03 -7.65
N ILE A 101 -20.18 -5.48 -7.26
CA ILE A 101 -19.82 -6.91 -7.29
C ILE A 101 -20.47 -7.69 -6.14
N VAL A 102 -20.38 -7.16 -4.91
CA VAL A 102 -20.83 -7.90 -3.70
C VAL A 102 -22.22 -7.51 -3.23
N GLY A 103 -22.79 -6.44 -3.79
CA GLY A 103 -24.06 -5.86 -3.36
C GLY A 103 -23.89 -4.84 -2.23
N VAL A 104 -24.90 -3.97 -2.09
CA VAL A 104 -24.87 -2.81 -1.18
C VAL A 104 -24.68 -3.21 0.28
N GLU A 105 -25.46 -4.17 0.76
CA GLU A 105 -25.45 -4.58 2.17
C GLU A 105 -24.14 -5.25 2.58
N ASN A 106 -23.64 -6.19 1.76
CA ASN A 106 -22.36 -6.84 2.01
C ASN A 106 -21.20 -5.84 1.97
N TYR A 107 -21.24 -4.89 1.04
CA TYR A 107 -20.23 -3.84 0.95
C TYR A 107 -20.26 -2.90 2.17
N LYS A 108 -21.45 -2.57 2.68
CA LYS A 108 -21.63 -1.80 3.91
C LYS A 108 -21.00 -2.52 5.11
N LEU A 109 -21.30 -3.80 5.31
CA LEU A 109 -20.71 -4.64 6.36
C LEU A 109 -19.17 -4.66 6.26
N TYR A 110 -18.65 -4.82 5.03
CA TYR A 110 -17.21 -4.76 4.79
C TYR A 110 -16.58 -3.43 5.25
N LYS A 111 -17.21 -2.28 4.97
CA LYS A 111 -16.71 -0.97 5.39
C LYS A 111 -16.82 -0.75 6.90
N GLU A 112 -17.88 -1.24 7.52
CA GLU A 112 -18.05 -1.21 8.99
C GLU A 112 -16.90 -1.95 9.68
N VAL A 113 -16.59 -3.17 9.24
CA VAL A 113 -15.47 -3.96 9.79
C VAL A 113 -14.13 -3.28 9.58
N LEU A 114 -13.87 -2.69 8.40
CA LEU A 114 -12.66 -1.93 8.16
C LEU A 114 -12.50 -0.74 9.12
N SER A 115 -13.59 0.00 9.36
CA SER A 115 -13.57 1.16 10.24
C SER A 115 -13.27 0.77 11.70
N ALA A 116 -13.90 -0.30 12.19
CA ALA A 116 -13.66 -0.83 13.54
C ALA A 116 -12.21 -1.29 13.72
N ASP A 117 -11.63 -1.94 12.69
CA ASP A 117 -10.24 -2.37 12.72
C ASP A 117 -9.24 -1.20 12.75
N VAL A 118 -9.54 -0.11 12.03
CA VAL A 118 -8.73 1.11 12.05
C VAL A 118 -8.76 1.73 13.44
N ILE A 119 -9.95 1.90 14.03
CA ILE A 119 -10.12 2.43 15.39
C ILE A 119 -9.34 1.59 16.40
N ARG A 120 -9.48 0.26 16.35
CA ARG A 120 -8.75 -0.66 17.23
C ARG A 120 -7.23 -0.54 17.10
N ARG A 121 -6.70 -0.44 15.88
CA ARG A 121 -5.26 -0.28 15.64
C ARG A 121 -4.74 1.06 16.17
N GLN A 122 -5.50 2.15 15.99
CA GLN A 122 -5.15 3.46 16.52
C GLN A 122 -5.10 3.44 18.06
N ALA A 123 -6.07 2.81 18.71
CA ALA A 123 -6.07 2.66 20.17
C ALA A 123 -4.84 1.90 20.69
N ILE A 124 -4.45 0.80 20.03
CA ILE A 124 -3.23 0.04 20.39
C ILE A 124 -1.97 0.89 20.21
N MET A 125 -1.88 1.68 19.14
CA MET A 125 -0.74 2.57 18.91
C MET A 125 -0.64 3.67 19.97
N GLN A 126 -1.77 4.27 20.37
CA GLN A 126 -1.82 5.28 21.42
C GLN A 126 -1.43 4.70 22.79
N GLN A 127 -1.89 3.49 23.12
CA GLN A 127 -1.48 2.79 24.35
C GLN A 127 0.02 2.55 24.39
N ARG A 128 0.62 2.12 23.27
CA ARG A 128 2.07 1.88 23.17
C ARG A 128 2.90 3.17 23.27
N ALA A 129 2.40 4.28 22.72
CA ALA A 129 3.05 5.58 22.87
C ALA A 129 3.00 6.08 24.32
N GLY A 130 1.85 5.92 24.99
CA GLY A 130 1.68 6.31 26.39
C GLY A 130 2.48 5.45 27.39
N THR A 131 2.67 4.16 27.13
CA THR A 131 3.52 3.30 27.98
C THR A 131 5.01 3.59 27.80
N GLN A 132 5.48 3.91 26.58
CA GLN A 132 6.88 4.30 26.38
C GLN A 132 7.24 5.64 27.05
N GLN A 133 6.28 6.55 27.22
CA GLN A 133 6.52 7.85 27.86
C GLN A 133 6.57 7.77 29.40
N LYS A 134 5.95 6.75 30.02
CA LYS A 134 6.04 6.51 31.47
C LYS A 134 7.40 5.96 31.90
N ASP A 135 8.06 5.18 31.05
CA ASP A 135 9.34 4.55 31.38
C ASP A 135 10.56 5.49 31.26
N THR A 136 10.41 6.68 30.66
CA THR A 136 11.52 7.65 30.52
C THR A 136 11.59 8.70 31.64
N THR A 137 10.61 8.75 32.55
CA THR A 137 10.48 9.85 33.55
C THR A 137 10.82 9.43 34.99
N THR A 138 11.49 8.31 35.21
CA THR A 138 11.85 7.85 36.57
C THR A 138 13.33 7.52 36.74
N ILE A 139 14.25 8.37 36.28
CA ILE A 139 15.65 8.34 36.76
C ILE A 139 16.23 9.76 36.81
N LYS A 140 16.00 10.48 37.92
CA LYS A 140 16.95 11.38 38.61
C LYS A 140 16.21 12.25 39.61
N THR A 141 16.18 11.83 40.86
CA THR A 141 16.48 12.71 42.01
C THR A 141 16.40 11.90 43.30
N THR A 142 17.56 11.54 43.84
CA THR A 142 17.85 11.62 45.28
C THR A 142 19.35 11.46 45.44
N ASN A 143 20.01 12.52 45.88
CA ASN A 143 20.99 12.43 46.97
C ASN A 143 21.11 13.83 47.59
N PRO A 144 20.88 13.97 48.91
CA PRO A 144 21.39 15.11 49.66
C PRO A 144 22.92 15.06 49.79
#